data_AF-A0A821WX57-F1
#
_entry.id   AF-A0A821WX57-F1
#
_cell.length_a   1.000
_cell.length_b   1.000
_cell.length_c   1.000
_cell.angle_alpha   90.00
_cell.angle_beta   90.00
_cell.angle_gamma   90.00
#
_symmetry.space_group_name_H-M   'P 1'
#
loop_
_entity.id
_entity.type
_entity.pdbx_description
1 polymer ?
#
loop_
_entity_poly.entity_id
_entity_poly.type
_entity_poly.pdbx_seq_one_letter_code
_entity_poly.pdbx_strand_id
1 'polypeptide(L)'
;NYKKHNDSKNVFAFSRTPTTFISCMVLCYIIAGLLEAIWLGGINFIFMFAFWLCFVLLSMWLYTKYSGDHAEIGEYIDYFADVIWIHGFHPVYSRCIRSAMRSVLGHTKLE
;
A
#
# COMPACT_ATOMS: atom_id res chain seq x y z
N ASN A 1 33.49 10.31 -4.43
CA ASN A 1 32.50 10.07 -3.35
C ASN A 1 31.22 9.50 -3.97
N TYR A 2 31.24 8.20 -4.32
CA TYR A 2 30.16 7.53 -5.09
C TYR A 2 29.22 6.69 -4.23
N LYS A 3 29.50 6.54 -2.93
CA LYS A 3 28.66 5.76 -2.01
C LYS A 3 27.33 6.46 -1.68
N LYS A 4 27.34 7.78 -1.46
CA LYS A 4 26.11 8.57 -1.21
C LYS A 4 25.14 8.58 -2.40
N HIS A 5 25.63 8.40 -3.62
CA HIS A 5 24.78 8.33 -4.82
C HIS A 5 24.25 6.91 -5.11
N ASN A 6 24.75 5.90 -4.38
CA ASN A 6 24.36 4.50 -4.59
C ASN A 6 23.25 4.04 -3.63
N ASP A 7 23.11 4.66 -2.46
CA ASP A 7 21.97 4.38 -1.56
C ASP A 7 20.63 4.93 -2.10
N SER A 8 20.68 5.98 -2.94
CA SER A 8 19.52 6.48 -3.67
C SER A 8 19.05 5.52 -4.79
N LYS A 9 19.81 4.46 -5.11
CA LYS A 9 19.38 3.39 -6.02
C LYS A 9 18.63 2.26 -5.30
N ASN A 10 18.57 2.26 -3.96
CA ASN A 10 17.92 1.21 -3.19
C ASN A 10 16.48 1.56 -2.77
N VAL A 11 15.81 2.42 -3.52
CA VAL A 11 14.35 2.69 -3.35
C VAL A 11 13.54 1.38 -3.46
N PHE A 12 14.06 0.39 -4.20
CA PHE A 12 13.50 -0.96 -4.28
C PHE A 12 13.69 -1.82 -3.03
N ALA A 13 14.69 -1.57 -2.17
CA ALA A 13 14.80 -2.30 -0.90
C ALA A 13 13.67 -1.93 0.08
N PHE A 14 13.10 -0.74 -0.07
CA PHE A 14 11.91 -0.30 0.67
C PHE A 14 10.62 -0.42 -0.16
N SER A 15 10.59 -1.29 -1.18
CA SER A 15 9.45 -1.45 -2.09
C SER A 15 8.11 -1.69 -1.38
N ARG A 16 8.11 -2.16 -0.13
CA ARG A 16 6.89 -2.41 0.64
C ARG A 16 6.05 -1.15 0.84
N THR A 17 6.68 -0.02 1.13
CA THR A 17 5.99 1.26 1.38
C THR A 17 5.24 1.79 0.16
N PRO A 18 5.89 1.96 -1.03
CA PRO A 18 5.18 2.37 -2.23
C PRO A 18 4.13 1.35 -2.67
N THR A 19 4.40 0.05 -2.56
CA THR A 19 3.40 -0.99 -2.87
C THR A 19 2.17 -0.87 -1.98
N THR A 20 2.33 -0.60 -0.68
CA THR A 20 1.20 -0.49 0.26
C THR A 20 0.35 0.74 -0.03
N PHE A 21 0.96 1.91 -0.26
CA PHE A 21 0.20 3.12 -0.58
C PHE A 21 -0.51 3.02 -1.94
N ILE A 22 0.16 2.49 -2.96
CA ILE A 22 -0.47 2.28 -4.28
C ILE A 22 -1.62 1.27 -4.17
N SER A 23 -1.45 0.18 -3.42
CA SER A 23 -2.54 -0.79 -3.21
C SER A 23 -3.72 -0.14 -2.49
N CYS A 24 -3.46 0.72 -1.51
CA CYS A 24 -4.48 1.45 -0.77
C CYS A 24 -5.26 2.40 -1.69
N MET A 25 -4.55 3.17 -2.52
CA MET A 25 -5.14 4.04 -3.54
C MET A 25 -6.06 3.28 -4.48
N VAL A 26 -5.59 2.14 -5.02
CA VAL A 26 -6.38 1.32 -5.94
C VAL A 26 -7.66 0.81 -5.26
N LEU A 27 -7.56 0.32 -4.02
CA LEU A 27 -8.74 -0.13 -3.27
C LEU A 27 -9.73 1.02 -3.00
N CYS A 28 -9.25 2.17 -2.52
CA CYS A 28 -10.09 3.33 -2.27
C CYS A 28 -10.76 3.82 -3.55
N TYR A 29 -10.04 3.84 -4.67
CA TYR A 29 -10.58 4.26 -5.96
C TYR A 29 -11.66 3.31 -6.50
N ILE A 30 -11.45 1.99 -6.37
CA ILE A 30 -12.46 1.00 -6.76
C ILE A 30 -13.72 1.15 -5.91
N ILE A 31 -13.58 1.28 -4.58
CA ILE A 31 -14.71 1.45 -3.66
C ILE A 31 -15.47 2.74 -3.97
N ALA A 32 -14.74 3.84 -4.19
CA ALA A 32 -15.28 5.13 -4.60
C ALA A 32 -16.09 5.03 -5.91
N GLY A 33 -15.53 4.40 -6.95
CA GLY A 33 -16.23 4.17 -8.21
C GLY A 33 -17.51 3.33 -8.06
N LEU A 34 -17.50 2.32 -7.18
CA LEU A 34 -18.68 1.53 -6.86
C LEU A 34 -19.75 2.36 -6.12
N LEU A 35 -19.35 3.19 -5.16
CA LEU A 35 -20.25 4.09 -4.43
C LEU A 35 -20.89 5.13 -5.35
N GLU A 36 -20.10 5.71 -6.26
CA GLU A 36 -20.55 6.65 -7.26
C GLU A 36 -21.56 6.01 -8.21
N ALA A 37 -21.33 4.76 -8.64
CA ALA A 37 -22.28 4.02 -9.46
C ALA A 37 -23.65 3.78 -8.77
N ILE A 38 -23.66 3.70 -7.43
CA ILE A 38 -24.88 3.54 -6.61
C ILE A 38 -25.51 4.91 -6.24
N TRP A 39 -25.00 6.02 -6.80
CA TRP A 39 -25.44 7.40 -6.48
C TRP A 39 -25.23 7.81 -5.00
N LEU A 40 -24.29 7.17 -4.29
CA LEU A 40 -23.91 7.52 -2.90
C LEU A 40 -22.82 8.60 -2.87
N GLY A 41 -23.08 9.73 -3.53
CA GLY A 41 -22.09 10.79 -3.76
C GLY A 41 -21.47 11.38 -2.49
N GLY A 42 -22.19 11.41 -1.37
CA GLY A 42 -21.66 11.93 -0.10
C GLY A 42 -20.52 11.09 0.48
N ILE A 43 -20.61 9.76 0.37
CA ILE A 43 -19.60 8.83 0.91
C ILE A 43 -18.41 8.75 -0.04
N ASN A 44 -18.63 8.91 -1.35
CA ASN A 44 -17.58 8.92 -2.37
C ASN A 44 -16.45 9.93 -2.03
N PHE A 45 -16.83 11.12 -1.56
CA PHE A 45 -15.87 12.16 -1.20
C PHE A 45 -14.86 11.72 -0.13
N ILE A 46 -15.29 10.91 0.85
CA ILE A 46 -14.42 10.43 1.93
C ILE A 46 -13.34 9.48 1.37
N PHE A 47 -13.73 8.57 0.46
CA PHE A 47 -12.80 7.65 -0.17
C PHE A 47 -11.85 8.36 -1.14
N MET A 48 -12.34 9.35 -1.88
CA MET A 48 -11.50 10.21 -2.71
C MET A 48 -10.53 11.05 -1.87
N PHE A 49 -10.97 11.60 -0.74
CA PHE A 49 -10.09 12.33 0.17
C PHE A 49 -8.99 11.41 0.73
N ALA A 50 -9.35 10.19 1.15
CA ALA A 50 -8.37 9.20 1.62
C ALA A 50 -7.36 8.81 0.52
N PHE A 51 -7.80 8.69 -0.73
CA PHE A 51 -6.93 8.49 -1.89
C PHE A 51 -5.91 9.64 -2.02
N TRP A 52 -6.38 10.88 -2.03
CA TRP A 52 -5.51 12.06 -2.14
C TRP A 52 -4.53 12.16 -0.97
N LEU A 53 -4.96 11.81 0.24
CA LEU A 53 -4.08 11.75 1.41
C LEU A 53 -2.95 10.72 1.22
N CYS A 54 -3.27 9.51 0.75
CA CYS A 54 -2.25 8.51 0.43
C CYS A 54 -1.28 9.02 -0.64
N PHE A 55 -1.75 9.82 -1.60
CA PHE A 55 -0.93 10.36 -2.68
C PHE A 55 0.07 11.38 -2.18
N VAL A 56 -0.36 12.27 -1.29
CA VAL A 56 0.52 13.23 -0.62
C VAL A 56 1.55 12.49 0.24
N LEU A 57 1.15 11.47 1.01
CA LEU A 57 2.07 10.67 1.83
C LEU A 57 3.12 9.94 0.98
N LEU A 58 2.72 9.34 -0.14
CA LEU A 58 3.64 8.70 -1.07
C LEU A 58 4.62 9.72 -1.70
N SER A 59 4.12 10.91 -2.05
CA SER A 59 4.95 11.99 -2.59
C SER A 59 5.94 12.53 -1.55
N MET A 60 5.50 12.70 -0.30
CA MET A 60 6.38 13.07 0.82
C MET A 60 7.44 12.00 1.09
N TRP A 61 7.06 10.72 1.05
CA TRP A 61 8.00 9.62 1.16
C TRP A 61 9.04 9.67 0.04
N LEU A 62 8.61 9.83 -1.22
CA LEU A 62 9.52 9.96 -2.36
C LEU A 62 10.46 11.16 -2.20
N TYR A 63 9.94 12.29 -1.72
CA TYR A 63 10.72 13.48 -1.43
C TYR A 63 11.81 13.20 -0.38
N THR A 64 11.49 12.52 0.72
CA THR A 64 12.50 12.19 1.77
C THR A 64 13.62 11.30 1.23
N LYS A 65 13.29 10.32 0.37
CA LYS A 65 14.28 9.43 -0.24
C LYS A 65 15.11 10.12 -1.33
N TYR A 66 14.54 11.09 -2.04
CA TYR A 66 15.24 11.87 -3.08
C TYR A 66 16.11 12.98 -2.50
N SER A 67 15.59 13.72 -1.51
CA SER A 67 16.28 14.82 -0.84
C SER A 67 17.44 14.31 0.02
N GLY A 68 17.28 13.15 0.67
CA GLY A 68 18.25 12.61 1.61
C GLY A 68 18.41 13.44 2.90
N ASP A 69 17.61 14.50 3.02
CA ASP A 69 17.49 15.39 4.17
C ASP A 69 16.14 15.11 4.88
N HIS A 70 16.10 15.19 6.20
CA HIS A 70 14.92 14.83 7.04
C HIS A 70 14.46 13.36 6.90
N ALA A 71 15.40 12.40 6.94
CA ALA A 71 15.11 10.96 6.86
C ALA A 71 14.11 10.45 7.93
N GLU A 72 14.02 11.13 9.07
CA GLU A 72 13.07 10.83 10.15
C GLU A 72 11.62 10.85 9.65
N ILE A 73 11.26 11.82 8.80
CA ILE A 73 9.90 11.92 8.22
C ILE A 73 9.60 10.70 7.35
N GLY A 74 10.58 10.24 6.58
CA GLY A 74 10.48 9.03 5.77
C GLY A 74 10.26 7.78 6.61
N GLU A 75 10.92 7.70 7.77
CA GLU A 75 10.79 6.58 8.71
C GLU A 75 9.39 6.53 9.36
N TYR A 76 8.82 7.68 9.73
CA TYR A 76 7.43 7.73 10.19
C TYR A 76 6.45 7.25 9.11
N ILE A 77 6.67 7.65 7.85
CA ILE A 77 5.82 7.21 6.73
C ILE A 77 5.99 5.71 6.47
N ASP A 78 7.21 5.19 6.55
CA ASP A 78 7.51 3.75 6.46
C ASP A 78 6.77 2.98 7.57
N TYR A 79 6.76 3.49 8.81
CA TYR A 79 6.00 2.91 9.92
C TYR A 79 4.48 2.91 9.65
N PHE A 80 3.92 4.02 9.19
CA PHE A 80 2.49 4.09 8.83
C PHE A 80 2.13 3.08 7.74
N ALA A 81 2.98 2.93 6.73
CA ALA A 81 2.75 1.94 5.68
C ALA A 81 2.80 0.51 6.22
N ASP A 82 3.72 0.18 7.13
CA ASP A 82 3.79 -1.14 7.73
C ASP A 82 2.55 -1.46 8.58
N VAL A 83 2.03 -0.48 9.32
CA VAL A 83 0.75 -0.62 10.05
C VAL A 83 -0.40 -0.91 9.10
N ILE A 84 -0.53 -0.16 8.00
CA ILE A 84 -1.59 -0.39 6.99
C ILE A 84 -1.44 -1.79 6.37
N TRP A 85 -0.21 -2.21 6.07
CA TRP A 85 0.07 -3.52 5.52
C TRP A 85 -0.31 -4.64 6.47
N ILE A 86 0.16 -4.60 7.72
CA ILE A 86 -0.02 -5.66 8.72
C ILE A 86 -1.50 -5.78 9.12
N HIS A 87 -2.20 -4.66 9.30
CA HIS A 87 -3.58 -4.68 9.78
C HIS A 87 -4.64 -4.73 8.67
N GLY A 88 -4.33 -4.22 7.47
CA GLY A 88 -5.26 -4.18 6.34
C GLY A 88 -5.02 -5.29 5.33
N PHE A 89 -3.88 -5.24 4.64
CA PHE A 89 -3.63 -6.11 3.48
C PHE A 89 -3.26 -7.55 3.86
N HIS A 90 -2.38 -7.72 4.84
CA HIS A 90 -1.89 -9.02 5.28
C HIS A 90 -3.00 -10.00 5.73
N PRO A 91 -4.00 -9.63 6.55
CA PRO A 91 -5.07 -10.55 6.93
C PRO A 91 -5.96 -10.93 5.75
N VAL A 92 -6.22 -10.02 4.81
CA VAL A 92 -7.00 -10.32 3.61
C VAL A 92 -6.24 -11.29 2.70
N TYR A 93 -4.97 -10.98 2.41
CA TYR A 93 -4.13 -11.82 1.57
C TYR A 93 -3.92 -13.22 2.16
N SER A 94 -3.61 -13.32 3.46
CA SER A 94 -3.41 -14.60 4.13
C SER A 94 -4.69 -15.44 4.19
N ARG A 95 -5.88 -14.82 4.30
CA ARG A 95 -7.17 -15.53 4.17
C ARG A 95 -7.37 -16.07 2.77
N CYS A 96 -7.14 -15.26 1.73
CA CYS A 96 -7.29 -15.67 0.33
C CYS A 96 -6.34 -16.83 -0.01
N ILE A 97 -5.05 -16.72 0.33
CA ILE A 97 -4.08 -17.80 0.11
C ILE A 97 -4.46 -19.05 0.86
N ARG A 98 -4.88 -18.93 2.13
CA ARG A 98 -5.28 -20.10 2.92
C ARG A 98 -6.48 -20.81 2.30
N SER A 99 -7.46 -20.06 1.80
CA SER A 99 -8.61 -20.63 1.09
C SER A 99 -8.17 -21.33 -0.20
N ALA A 100 -7.35 -20.68 -1.03
CA ALA A 100 -6.83 -21.27 -2.25
C ALA A 100 -6.01 -22.55 -1.99
N MET A 101 -5.12 -22.50 -1.00
CA MET A 101 -4.28 -23.63 -0.59
C MET A 101 -5.11 -24.79 -0.04
N ARG A 102 -6.19 -24.51 0.71
CA ARG A 102 -7.15 -25.54 1.15
C ARG A 102 -7.85 -26.21 -0.02
N SER A 103 -8.26 -25.44 -1.04
CA SER A 103 -8.86 -26.00 -2.25
C SER A 103 -7.87 -26.94 -2.96
N VAL A 104 -6.62 -26.51 -3.14
CA VAL A 104 -5.58 -27.34 -3.79
C VAL A 104 -5.25 -28.60 -2.99
N LEU A 105 -5.06 -28.49 -1.68
CA LEU A 105 -4.76 -29.65 -0.80
C LEU A 105 -5.96 -30.62 -0.68
N GLY A 106 -7.18 -30.11 -0.79
CA GLY A 106 -8.39 -30.94 -0.87
C GLY A 106 -8.42 -31.81 -2.13
N HIS A 107 -7.90 -31.29 -3.25
CA HIS A 107 -7.74 -32.06 -4.48
C HIS A 107 -6.61 -33.11 -4.37
N THR A 108 -5.52 -32.85 -3.64
CA THR A 108 -4.39 -33.79 -3.52
C THR A 108 -4.63 -34.95 -2.55
N LYS A 109 -5.65 -34.88 -1.68
CA LYS A 109 -5.98 -35.94 -0.72
C LYS A 109 -6.95 -37.00 -1.25
N LEU A 110 -7.47 -36.81 -2.46
CA LEU A 110 -8.46 -37.70 -3.09
C LEU A 110 -7.86 -38.53 -4.24
N GLU A 111 -6.55 -38.42 -4.48
CA GLU A 111 -5.74 -39.31 -5.34
C GLU A 111 -4.89 -40.22 -4.46
#